data_AF-A0A5M9JML7-F1
#
_entry.id   AF-A0A5M9JML7-F1
#
_cell.length_a   1.000
_cell.length_b   1.000
_cell.length_c   1.000
_cell.angle_alpha   90.00
_cell.angle_beta   90.00
_cell.angle_gamma   90.00
#
_symmetry.space_group_name_H-M   'P 1'
#
loop_
_entity.id
_entity.type
_entity.pdbx_description
1 polymer ?
#
loop_
_entity_poly.entity_id
_entity_poly.type
_entity_poly.pdbx_seq_one_letter_code
_entity_poly.pdbx_strand_id
1 'polypeptide(L)'
;MKFSYIAIVLGAASVVSAQAACISAVAAIPTCGVSCINSAASVYCTGTSNYACECASATFTSIESAAANCVIGACGLATAAQVLSSVAAVCTACA
;
A
#
# COMPACT_ATOMS: atom_id res chain seq x y z
N MET A 1 -24.60 21.60 -27.33
CA MET A 1 -25.52 20.45 -27.34
C MET A 1 -25.24 19.62 -26.11
N LYS A 2 -26.32 19.27 -25.39
CA LYS A 2 -26.41 18.54 -24.13
C LYS A 2 -25.39 17.38 -24.05
N PHE A 3 -24.45 17.41 -23.11
CA PHE A 3 -23.59 16.25 -22.85
C PHE A 3 -24.47 15.13 -22.31
N SER A 4 -24.72 14.16 -23.17
CA SER A 4 -25.60 13.02 -22.94
C SER A 4 -25.01 12.16 -21.82
N TYR A 5 -25.74 12.11 -20.70
CA TYR A 5 -25.47 11.35 -19.48
C TYR A 5 -25.66 9.83 -19.68
N ILE A 6 -25.06 9.23 -20.71
CA ILE A 6 -25.29 7.82 -21.05
C ILE A 6 -23.94 7.11 -21.25
N ALA A 7 -23.19 6.89 -20.16
CA ALA A 7 -22.07 5.94 -20.13
C ALA A 7 -21.57 5.52 -18.72
N ILE A 8 -22.23 5.89 -17.62
CA ILE A 8 -21.60 5.75 -16.28
C ILE A 8 -21.93 4.41 -15.57
N VAL A 9 -22.79 3.54 -16.11
CA VAL A 9 -23.31 2.40 -15.32
C VAL A 9 -22.43 1.13 -15.36
N LEU A 10 -21.39 1.03 -16.19
CA LEU A 10 -20.56 -0.19 -16.27
C LEU A 10 -19.13 -0.09 -15.68
N GLY A 11 -18.77 1.05 -15.07
CA GLY A 11 -17.43 1.25 -14.48
C GLY A 11 -17.32 0.99 -12.97
N ALA A 12 -18.43 0.74 -12.27
CA ALA A 12 -18.43 0.65 -10.80
C ALA A 12 -17.97 -0.73 -10.27
N ALA A 13 -18.08 -1.80 -11.05
CA ALA A 13 -17.73 -3.15 -10.58
C ALA A 13 -16.21 -3.38 -10.47
N SER A 14 -15.42 -2.74 -11.34
CA SER A 14 -13.96 -2.86 -11.39
C SER A 14 -13.25 -2.07 -10.30
N VAL A 15 -13.79 -0.90 -9.91
CA VAL A 15 -13.24 -0.11 -8.80
C VAL A 15 -13.50 -0.77 -7.43
N VAL A 16 -14.67 -1.40 -7.27
CA VAL A 16 -15.02 -2.11 -6.03
C VAL A 16 -14.13 -3.33 -5.81
N SER A 17 -13.76 -4.04 -6.88
CA SER A 17 -12.88 -5.21 -6.79
C SER A 17 -11.42 -4.85 -6.50
N ALA A 18 -10.91 -3.75 -7.09
CA ALA A 18 -9.58 -3.24 -6.76
C ALA A 18 -9.48 -2.74 -5.30
N GLN A 19 -10.50 -2.00 -4.83
CA GLN A 19 -10.54 -1.53 -3.44
C GLN A 19 -10.69 -2.68 -2.43
N ALA A 20 -11.49 -3.70 -2.75
CA ALA A 20 -11.60 -4.89 -1.90
C ALA A 20 -10.27 -5.67 -1.83
N ALA A 21 -9.57 -5.80 -2.96
CA ALA A 21 -8.23 -6.41 -3.00
C ALA A 21 -7.21 -5.61 -2.18
N CYS A 22 -7.26 -4.28 -2.28
CA CYS A 22 -6.42 -3.38 -1.50
C CYS A 22 -6.65 -3.52 0.02
N ILE A 23 -7.90 -3.49 0.47
CA ILE A 23 -8.26 -3.65 1.89
C ILE A 23 -7.81 -5.02 2.41
N SER A 24 -8.01 -6.08 1.62
CA SER A 24 -7.57 -7.42 1.99
C SER A 24 -6.05 -7.54 2.07
N ALA A 25 -5.32 -6.87 1.17
CA ALA A 25 -3.85 -6.89 1.17
C ALA A 25 -3.29 -6.10 2.36
N VAL A 26 -3.87 -4.93 2.69
CA VAL A 26 -3.50 -4.15 3.88
C VAL A 26 -3.78 -4.94 5.16
N ALA A 27 -4.91 -5.67 5.23
CA ALA A 27 -5.24 -6.51 6.37
C ALA A 27 -4.29 -7.71 6.55
N ALA A 28 -3.60 -8.14 5.48
CA ALA A 28 -2.60 -9.20 5.55
C ALA A 28 -1.23 -8.70 6.06
N ILE A 29 -1.00 -7.39 6.13
CA ILE A 29 0.25 -6.84 6.66
C ILE A 29 0.33 -7.18 8.16
N PRO A 30 1.40 -7.86 8.62
CA PRO A 30 1.55 -8.16 10.04
C PRO A 30 1.74 -6.86 10.85
N THR A 31 0.98 -6.77 11.95
CA THR A 31 0.85 -5.55 12.77
C THR A 31 2.17 -5.06 13.37
N CYS A 32 3.13 -5.96 13.60
CA CYS A 32 4.46 -5.63 14.12
C CYS A 32 5.24 -4.67 13.19
N GLY A 33 4.94 -4.67 11.88
CA GLY A 33 5.63 -3.85 10.89
C GLY A 33 4.86 -2.57 10.52
N VAL A 34 3.57 -2.49 10.85
CA VAL A 34 2.68 -1.40 10.41
C VAL A 34 3.15 -0.03 10.90
N SER A 35 3.57 0.06 12.17
CA SER A 35 4.09 1.30 12.74
C SER A 35 5.40 1.73 12.08
N CYS A 36 6.29 0.78 11.78
CA CYS A 36 7.54 1.04 11.08
C CYS A 36 7.32 1.55 9.66
N ILE A 37 6.42 0.91 8.91
CA ILE A 37 6.07 1.31 7.54
C ILE A 37 5.43 2.70 7.56
N ASN A 38 4.47 2.96 8.45
CA ASN A 38 3.84 4.29 8.54
C ASN A 38 4.86 5.38 8.86
N SER A 39 5.77 5.14 9.81
CA SER A 39 6.84 6.09 10.12
C SER A 39 7.75 6.33 8.91
N ALA A 40 8.18 5.28 8.21
CA ALA A 40 9.00 5.44 7.01
C ALA A 40 8.26 6.15 5.89
N ALA A 41 7.02 5.75 5.59
CA ALA A 41 6.16 6.37 4.59
C ALA A 41 5.94 7.85 4.84
N SER A 42 5.74 8.27 6.09
CA SER A 42 5.55 9.67 6.46
C SER A 42 6.76 10.57 6.17
N VAL A 43 7.96 9.99 6.00
CA VAL A 43 9.17 10.74 5.61
C VAL A 43 9.18 11.07 4.12
N TYR A 44 8.62 10.20 3.28
CA TYR A 44 8.69 10.32 1.82
C TYR A 44 7.38 10.79 1.18
N CYS A 45 6.25 10.49 1.81
CA CYS A 45 4.92 10.76 1.29
C CYS A 45 4.15 11.68 2.22
N THR A 46 3.48 12.67 1.64
CA THR A 46 2.62 13.59 2.37
C THR A 46 1.20 13.02 2.44
N GLY A 47 0.78 12.65 3.65
CA GLY A 47 -0.55 12.10 3.93
C GLY A 47 -0.53 10.60 4.24
N THR A 48 -1.45 10.17 5.12
CA THR A 48 -1.65 8.76 5.45
C THR A 48 -2.32 8.02 4.29
N SER A 49 -1.83 6.83 3.97
CA SER A 49 -2.37 5.93 2.93
C SER A 49 -2.28 6.48 1.50
N ASN A 50 -1.22 7.23 1.21
CA ASN A 50 -0.98 7.72 -0.15
C ASN A 50 -0.29 6.63 -0.97
N TYR A 51 -1.02 5.53 -1.26
CA TYR A 51 -0.45 4.35 -1.92
C TYR A 51 0.20 4.67 -3.27
N ALA A 52 -0.32 5.65 -4.02
CA ALA A 52 0.31 6.13 -5.25
C ALA A 52 1.74 6.67 -5.02
N CYS A 53 1.98 7.34 -3.89
CA CYS A 53 3.31 7.79 -3.49
C CYS A 53 4.13 6.68 -2.84
N GLU A 54 3.55 5.93 -1.90
CA GLU A 54 4.25 4.87 -1.15
C GLU A 54 4.74 3.75 -2.08
N CYS A 55 3.99 3.48 -3.14
CA CYS A 55 4.27 2.43 -4.12
C CYS A 55 4.97 2.93 -5.40
N ALA A 56 5.24 4.23 -5.50
CA ALA A 56 6.11 4.73 -6.55
C ALA A 56 7.48 4.07 -6.43
N SER A 57 8.04 3.53 -7.51
CA SER A 57 9.19 2.60 -7.45
C SER A 57 10.40 3.15 -6.68
N ALA A 58 10.67 4.44 -6.81
CA ALA A 58 11.75 5.13 -6.08
C ALA A 58 11.43 5.30 -4.58
N THR A 59 10.20 5.67 -4.27
CA THR A 59 9.72 5.87 -2.90
C THR A 59 9.61 4.55 -2.16
N PHE A 60 9.05 3.51 -2.78
CA PHE A 60 8.91 2.17 -2.22
C PHE A 60 10.26 1.62 -1.77
N THR A 61 11.28 1.69 -2.64
CA THR A 61 12.65 1.24 -2.30
C THR A 61 13.22 2.02 -1.11
N SER A 62 12.91 3.32 -1.02
CA SER A 62 13.38 4.17 0.08
C SER A 62 12.67 3.85 1.40
N ILE A 63 11.35 3.64 1.35
CA ILE A 63 10.51 3.22 2.49
C ILE A 63 10.97 1.86 2.99
N GLU A 64 11.15 0.87 2.10
CA GLU A 64 11.62 -0.47 2.45
C GLU A 64 12.96 -0.43 3.19
N SER A 65 13.93 0.33 2.66
CA SER A 65 15.24 0.48 3.30
C SER A 65 15.15 1.16 4.68
N ALA A 66 14.30 2.19 4.80
CA ALA A 66 14.09 2.91 6.06
C ALA A 66 13.31 2.05 7.09
N ALA A 67 12.34 1.27 6.64
CA ALA A 67 11.50 0.42 7.48
C ALA A 67 12.21 -0.89 7.86
N ALA A 68 13.11 -1.42 7.03
CA ALA A 68 13.75 -2.73 7.21
C ALA A 68 14.35 -2.91 8.62
N ASN A 69 15.16 -1.96 9.10
CA ASN A 69 15.77 -2.06 10.43
C ASN A 69 14.72 -2.06 11.55
N CYS A 70 13.68 -1.24 11.43
CA CYS A 70 12.59 -1.17 12.41
C CYS A 70 11.76 -2.45 12.40
N VAL A 71 11.38 -2.94 11.21
CA VAL A 71 10.59 -4.16 11.03
C VAL A 71 11.39 -5.38 11.51
N ILE A 72 12.69 -5.47 11.23
CA ILE A 72 13.54 -6.54 11.73
C ILE A 72 13.60 -6.52 13.26
N GLY A 73 13.73 -5.33 13.87
CA GLY A 73 13.75 -5.19 15.33
C GLY A 73 12.41 -5.52 16.00
N ALA A 74 11.28 -5.19 15.37
CA ALA A 74 9.95 -5.37 15.93
C ALA A 74 9.31 -6.74 15.61
N CYS A 75 9.52 -7.25 14.39
CA CYS A 75 8.92 -8.49 13.89
C CYS A 75 9.90 -9.67 13.84
N GLY A 76 11.22 -9.41 13.84
CA GLY A 76 12.23 -10.40 13.49
C GLY A 76 12.43 -10.57 11.98
N LEU A 77 13.60 -11.09 11.59
CA LEU A 77 14.01 -11.25 10.18
C LEU A 77 13.03 -12.10 9.34
N ALA A 78 12.51 -13.18 9.89
CA ALA A 78 11.61 -14.08 9.17
C ALA A 78 10.28 -13.39 8.81
N THR A 79 9.70 -12.65 9.76
CA THR A 79 8.46 -11.92 9.56
C THR A 79 8.68 -10.64 8.76
N ALA A 80 9.86 -10.01 8.83
CA ALA A 80 10.21 -8.88 7.99
C ALA A 80 10.05 -9.19 6.50
N ALA A 81 10.54 -10.34 6.03
CA ALA A 81 10.34 -10.76 4.64
C ALA A 81 8.86 -10.92 4.25
N GLN A 82 8.01 -11.41 5.18
CA GLN A 82 6.57 -11.46 4.96
C GLN A 82 5.92 -10.07 4.90
N VAL A 83 6.40 -9.13 5.71
CA VAL A 83 5.96 -7.73 5.69
C VAL A 83 6.23 -7.13 4.31
N LEU A 84 7.47 -7.21 3.82
CA LEU A 84 7.87 -6.73 2.49
C LEU A 84 6.95 -7.29 1.40
N SER A 85 6.77 -8.61 1.38
CA SER A 85 5.93 -9.27 0.38
C SER A 85 4.46 -8.84 0.45
N SER A 86 3.94 -8.56 1.66
CA SER A 86 2.57 -8.09 1.85
C SER A 86 2.41 -6.64 1.38
N VAL A 87 3.37 -5.76 1.66
CA VAL A 87 3.36 -4.37 1.18
C VAL A 87 3.51 -4.30 -0.34
N ALA A 88 4.33 -5.15 -0.95
CA ALA A 88 4.41 -5.25 -2.41
C ALA A 88 3.06 -5.67 -3.04
N ALA A 89 2.32 -6.58 -2.38
CA ALA A 89 0.97 -6.95 -2.81
C ALA A 89 -0.03 -5.78 -2.64
N VAL A 90 0.07 -5.01 -1.55
CA VAL A 90 -0.69 -3.77 -1.35
C VAL A 90 -0.41 -2.81 -2.51
N CYS A 91 0.85 -2.62 -2.87
CA CYS A 91 1.22 -1.74 -3.97
C CYS A 91 0.71 -2.20 -5.34
N THR A 92 0.57 -3.50 -5.54
CA THR A 92 -0.04 -4.04 -6.76
C THR A 92 -1.56 -3.89 -6.77
N ALA A 93 -2.20 -3.89 -5.60
CA ALA A 93 -3.65 -3.84 -5.46
C ALA A 93 -4.21 -2.42 -5.28
N CYS A 94 -3.40 -1.49 -4.76
CA CYS A 94 -3.84 -0.16 -4.32
C CYS A 94 -3.27 1.01 -5.13
N ALA A 95 -2.17 0.81 -5.89
CA ALA A 95 -1.53 1.85 -6.70
C ALA A 95 -1.95 1.74 -8.17
#